data_AF-A0A4R4BED2-F1
#
_entry.id   AF-A0A4R4BED2-F1
#
_cell.length_a   1.000
_cell.length_b   1.000
_cell.length_c   1.000
_cell.angle_alpha   90.00
_cell.angle_beta   90.00
_cell.angle_gamma   90.00
#
_symmetry.space_group_name_H-M   'P 1'
#
loop_
_entity.id
_entity.type
_entity.pdbx_description
1 polymer ?
#
loop_
_entity_poly.entity_id
_entity_poly.type
_entity_poly.pdbx_seq_one_letter_code
_entity_poly.pdbx_strand_id
1 'polypeptide(L)'
;MNKYPNEVTAFVGIDSSVATQPGVDINFPLKTFAYLKKSGLLRLAMKISADPYAGLAFDGKTVEQMKMISNKNMYNDTTLNEMDHISSNFKGAQGLTFPKYLPLLLFVQANDEGVAGWIPLHEGQIKDSVHGKVVTMDGSHYLHHTKFKEIAENVRLFMKEVK
;
A
#
# COMPACT_ATOMS: atom_id res chain seq x y z
N MET A 1 10.42 9.81 9.23
CA MET A 1 11.51 8.97 9.80
C MET A 1 12.90 9.58 9.60
N ASN A 2 13.44 9.74 8.38
CA ASN A 2 14.80 10.30 8.23
C ASN A 2 14.93 11.77 8.68
N LYS A 3 13.89 12.59 8.46
CA LYS A 3 13.87 14.01 8.85
C LYS A 3 13.39 14.25 10.30
N TYR A 4 12.54 13.36 10.79
CA TYR A 4 11.89 13.45 12.12
C TYR A 4 11.96 12.08 12.79
N PRO A 5 13.13 11.66 13.30
CA PRO A 5 13.31 10.32 13.85
C PRO A 5 12.58 10.14 15.19
N ASN A 6 12.39 11.22 15.97
CA ASN A 6 11.77 11.16 17.30
C ASN A 6 10.23 11.15 17.25
N GLU A 7 9.62 11.30 16.07
CA GLU A 7 8.16 11.29 15.90
C GLU A 7 7.63 9.91 15.47
N VAL A 8 8.51 8.96 15.17
CA VAL A 8 8.15 7.62 14.67
C VAL A 8 8.82 6.57 15.54
N THR A 9 8.02 5.68 16.14
CA THR A 9 8.51 4.62 17.03
C THR A 9 8.76 3.30 16.32
N ALA A 10 8.04 3.03 15.23
CA ALA A 10 8.22 1.86 14.38
C ALA A 10 7.59 2.12 13.01
N PHE A 11 8.02 1.37 11.99
CA PHE A 11 7.35 1.30 10.71
C PHE A 11 6.74 -0.10 10.53
N VAL A 12 5.44 -0.15 10.23
CA VAL A 12 4.72 -1.38 9.90
C VAL A 12 4.21 -1.28 8.48
N GLY A 13 4.84 -2.03 7.56
CA GLY A 13 4.42 -2.13 6.17
C GLY A 13 3.48 -3.32 5.99
N ILE A 14 2.38 -3.13 5.25
CA ILE A 14 1.47 -4.21 4.85
C ILE A 14 1.45 -4.23 3.34
N ASP A 15 2.20 -5.16 2.76
CA ASP A 15 2.38 -5.37 1.32
C ASP A 15 2.65 -4.07 0.55
N SER A 16 3.53 -3.24 1.13
CA SER A 16 3.79 -1.88 0.66
C SER A 16 4.64 -1.86 -0.61
N SER A 17 4.50 -0.81 -1.42
CA SER A 17 5.42 -0.59 -2.55
C SER A 17 6.87 -0.45 -2.09
N VAL A 18 7.79 -0.95 -2.91
CA VAL A 18 9.24 -0.84 -2.70
C VAL A 18 9.82 0.12 -3.73
N ALA A 19 10.64 1.09 -3.31
CA ALA A 19 11.16 2.13 -4.21
C ALA A 19 11.93 1.58 -5.43
N THR A 20 12.54 0.40 -5.29
CA THR A 20 13.30 -0.30 -6.34
C THR A 20 12.47 -1.35 -7.09
N GLN A 21 11.15 -1.40 -6.90
CA GLN A 21 10.30 -2.37 -7.59
C GLN A 21 10.26 -2.08 -9.11
N PRO A 22 10.16 -3.12 -9.97
CA PRO A 22 10.01 -2.95 -11.39
C PRO A 22 8.62 -2.40 -11.76
N GLY A 23 8.46 -1.96 -13.00
CA GLY A 23 7.14 -1.60 -13.55
C GLY A 23 6.56 -0.27 -13.07
N VAL A 24 7.38 0.64 -12.53
CA VAL A 24 6.93 1.97 -12.05
C VAL A 24 6.96 3.06 -13.13
N ASP A 25 7.60 2.79 -14.26
CA ASP A 25 7.64 3.67 -15.44
C ASP A 25 6.37 3.50 -16.29
N ILE A 26 5.21 3.85 -15.71
CA ILE A 26 3.90 3.74 -16.36
C ILE A 26 3.42 5.13 -16.79
N ASN A 27 3.02 5.25 -18.06
CA ASN A 27 2.33 6.43 -18.57
C ASN A 27 0.81 6.21 -18.49
N PHE A 28 0.17 6.82 -17.51
CA PHE A 28 -1.27 6.74 -17.35
C PHE A 28 -2.04 7.64 -18.34
N PRO A 29 -3.22 7.23 -18.83
CA PRO A 29 -4.07 8.06 -19.68
C PRO A 29 -4.84 9.10 -18.84
N LEU A 30 -4.11 10.02 -18.19
CA LEU A 30 -4.67 10.95 -17.20
C LEU A 30 -5.83 11.81 -17.75
N LYS A 31 -5.72 12.28 -19.00
CA LYS A 31 -6.78 13.06 -19.66
C LYS A 31 -8.07 12.24 -19.81
N THR A 32 -7.94 10.96 -20.13
CA THR A 32 -9.08 10.03 -20.24
C THR A 32 -9.73 9.82 -18.88
N PHE A 33 -8.94 9.58 -17.83
CA PHE A 33 -9.45 9.44 -16.47
C PHE A 33 -10.16 10.70 -15.98
N ALA A 34 -9.57 11.88 -16.22
CA ALA A 34 -10.19 13.17 -15.90
C ALA A 34 -11.53 13.35 -16.62
N TYR A 35 -11.59 13.01 -17.91
CA TYR A 35 -12.82 13.07 -18.70
C TYR A 35 -13.90 12.10 -18.18
N LEU A 36 -13.54 10.85 -17.90
CA LEU A 36 -14.47 9.85 -17.36
C LEU A 36 -15.05 10.27 -15.99
N LYS A 37 -14.24 10.90 -15.14
CA LYS A 37 -14.72 11.50 -13.89
C LYS A 37 -15.68 12.64 -14.14
N LYS A 38 -15.29 13.64 -14.95
CA LYS A 38 -16.08 14.86 -15.21
C LYS A 38 -17.41 14.57 -15.91
N SER A 39 -17.42 13.61 -16.83
CA SER A 39 -18.64 13.15 -17.52
C SER A 39 -19.58 12.32 -16.63
N GLY A 40 -19.09 11.82 -15.48
CA GLY A 40 -19.84 10.92 -14.62
C GLY A 40 -19.90 9.46 -15.10
N LEU A 41 -19.34 9.15 -16.27
CA LEU A 41 -19.26 7.78 -16.81
C LEU A 41 -18.51 6.84 -15.87
N LEU A 42 -17.52 7.37 -15.14
CA LEU A 42 -16.80 6.62 -14.11
C LEU A 42 -17.74 6.08 -13.01
N ARG A 43 -18.72 6.88 -12.56
CA ARG A 43 -19.69 6.42 -11.55
C ARG A 43 -20.59 5.31 -12.07
N LEU A 44 -20.94 5.39 -13.37
CA LEU A 44 -21.71 4.33 -14.02
C LEU A 44 -20.90 3.03 -14.09
N ALA A 45 -19.63 3.12 -14.49
CA ALA A 45 -18.71 1.99 -14.53
C ALA A 45 -18.55 1.32 -13.16
N MET A 46 -18.35 2.11 -12.10
CA MET A 46 -18.26 1.59 -10.72
C MET A 46 -19.54 0.94 -10.20
N LYS A 47 -20.70 1.37 -10.70
CA LYS A 47 -21.99 0.78 -10.30
C LYS A 47 -22.19 -0.62 -10.87
N ILE A 48 -21.61 -0.91 -12.04
CA ILE A 48 -21.73 -2.19 -12.73
C ILE A 48 -20.55 -3.14 -12.49
N SER A 49 -19.44 -2.65 -11.92
CA SER A 49 -18.29 -3.47 -11.57
C SER A 49 -18.59 -4.40 -10.39
N ALA A 50 -17.77 -5.45 -10.23
CA ALA A 50 -17.79 -6.27 -9.03
C ALA A 50 -17.58 -5.41 -7.77
N ASP A 51 -18.26 -5.76 -6.69
CA ASP A 51 -18.12 -5.05 -5.42
C ASP A 51 -16.78 -5.45 -4.77
N PRO A 52 -15.80 -4.54 -4.65
CA PRO A 52 -14.49 -4.86 -4.08
C PRO A 52 -14.56 -5.19 -2.58
N TYR A 53 -15.70 -4.92 -1.93
CA TYR A 53 -15.91 -5.19 -0.51
C TYR A 53 -16.77 -6.43 -0.25
N ALA A 54 -17.20 -7.14 -1.31
CA ALA A 54 -18.00 -8.35 -1.15
C ALA A 54 -17.24 -9.40 -0.33
N GLY A 55 -17.91 -9.97 0.69
CA GLY A 55 -17.34 -10.99 1.57
C GLY A 55 -16.34 -10.48 2.62
N LEU A 56 -16.09 -9.17 2.69
CA LEU A 56 -15.27 -8.57 3.73
C LEU A 56 -16.05 -8.33 5.03
N ALA A 57 -15.34 -8.19 6.14
CA ALA A 57 -15.89 -8.00 7.47
C ALA A 57 -16.37 -6.55 7.74
N PHE A 58 -16.97 -5.90 6.75
CA PHE A 58 -17.53 -4.55 6.85
C PHE A 58 -19.06 -4.60 6.88
N ASP A 59 -19.68 -3.78 7.74
CA ASP A 59 -21.12 -3.62 7.71
C ASP A 59 -21.58 -2.82 6.47
N GLY A 60 -22.86 -2.95 6.12
CA GLY A 60 -23.40 -2.34 4.90
C GLY A 60 -23.31 -0.81 4.87
N LYS A 61 -23.43 -0.13 6.02
CA LYS A 61 -23.30 1.33 6.10
C LYS A 61 -21.85 1.76 5.87
N THR A 62 -20.89 1.03 6.41
CA THR A 62 -19.45 1.26 6.17
C THR A 62 -19.11 1.06 4.69
N VAL A 63 -19.61 -0.01 4.06
CA VAL A 63 -19.45 -0.24 2.62
C VAL A 63 -20.05 0.89 1.78
N GLU A 64 -21.25 1.37 2.14
CA GLU A 64 -21.88 2.52 1.48
C GLU A 64 -21.02 3.78 1.57
N GLN A 65 -20.48 4.10 2.75
CA GLN A 65 -19.59 5.24 2.94
C GLN A 65 -18.30 5.12 2.13
N MET A 66 -17.65 3.96 2.13
CA MET A 66 -16.44 3.71 1.33
C MET A 66 -16.72 3.89 -0.17
N LYS A 67 -17.87 3.43 -0.67
CA LYS A 67 -18.30 3.64 -2.06
C LYS A 67 -18.52 5.13 -2.37
N MET A 68 -19.15 5.89 -1.47
CA MET A 68 -19.33 7.34 -1.63
C MET A 68 -17.99 8.09 -1.67
N ILE A 69 -17.07 7.76 -0.75
CA ILE A 69 -15.73 8.35 -0.69
C ILE A 69 -14.94 8.02 -1.97
N SER A 70 -14.98 6.75 -2.41
CA SER A 70 -14.33 6.31 -3.64
C SER A 70 -14.86 7.06 -4.85
N ASN A 71 -16.19 7.16 -5.02
CA ASN A 71 -16.80 7.90 -6.12
C ASN A 71 -16.46 9.40 -6.11
N LYS A 72 -16.31 10.01 -4.93
CA LYS A 72 -15.92 11.41 -4.78
C LYS A 72 -14.45 11.63 -5.15
N ASN A 73 -13.57 10.79 -4.61
CA ASN A 73 -12.13 11.04 -4.62
C ASN A 73 -11.42 10.42 -5.83
N MET A 74 -11.91 9.31 -6.39
CA MET A 74 -11.29 8.64 -7.52
C MET A 74 -11.08 9.59 -8.70
N TYR A 75 -9.85 9.66 -9.20
CA TYR A 75 -9.39 10.55 -10.28
C TYR A 75 -9.66 12.05 -10.06
N ASN A 76 -9.74 12.52 -8.81
CA ASN A 76 -9.69 13.96 -8.53
C ASN A 76 -8.31 14.54 -8.91
N ASP A 77 -8.20 15.86 -8.94
CA ASP A 77 -6.97 16.54 -9.35
C ASP A 77 -5.74 16.10 -8.54
N THR A 78 -5.90 15.85 -7.23
CA THR A 78 -4.82 15.34 -6.36
C THR A 78 -4.38 13.93 -6.75
N THR A 79 -5.31 12.99 -6.92
CA THR A 79 -4.99 11.61 -7.32
C THR A 79 -4.39 11.55 -8.72
N LEU A 80 -4.87 12.38 -9.66
CA LEU A 80 -4.30 12.46 -11.00
C LEU A 80 -2.88 13.05 -10.97
N ASN A 81 -2.64 14.04 -10.12
CA ASN A 81 -1.30 14.60 -9.93
C ASN A 81 -0.32 13.56 -9.37
N GLU A 82 -0.74 12.74 -8.39
CA GLU A 82 0.09 11.64 -7.89
C GLU A 82 0.38 10.61 -8.99
N MET A 83 -0.62 10.24 -9.80
CA MET A 83 -0.42 9.32 -10.93
C MET A 83 0.57 9.87 -11.96
N ASP A 84 0.54 11.18 -12.23
CA ASP A 84 1.48 11.88 -13.13
C ASP A 84 2.93 11.83 -12.60
N HIS A 85 3.09 11.86 -11.28
CA HIS A 85 4.40 11.93 -10.62
C HIS A 85 4.90 10.59 -10.10
N ILE A 86 4.17 9.49 -10.31
CA ILE A 86 4.51 8.19 -9.71
C ILE A 86 5.96 7.78 -10.05
N SER A 87 6.34 7.81 -11.33
CA SER A 87 7.67 7.39 -11.78
C SER A 87 8.76 8.27 -11.17
N SER A 88 8.56 9.60 -11.14
CA SER A 88 9.52 10.52 -10.52
C SER A 88 9.62 10.34 -9.01
N ASN A 89 8.51 10.06 -8.33
CA ASN A 89 8.47 9.83 -6.88
C ASN A 89 9.24 8.56 -6.53
N PHE A 90 9.03 7.46 -7.27
CA PHE A 90 9.79 6.23 -7.09
C PHE A 90 11.29 6.45 -7.34
N LYS A 91 11.66 7.11 -8.45
CA LYS A 91 13.07 7.46 -8.74
C LYS A 91 13.70 8.29 -7.63
N GLY A 92 12.98 9.29 -7.10
CA GLY A 92 13.44 10.11 -5.98
C GLY A 92 13.60 9.34 -4.67
N ALA A 93 12.89 8.23 -4.49
CA ALA A 93 12.92 7.42 -3.28
C ALA A 93 13.96 6.28 -3.30
N GLN A 94 14.52 5.90 -4.46
CA GLN A 94 15.43 4.74 -4.60
C GLN A 94 16.69 4.82 -3.72
N GLY A 95 17.18 6.03 -3.43
CA GLY A 95 18.34 6.25 -2.57
C GLY A 95 18.01 6.36 -1.07
N LEU A 96 16.73 6.31 -0.70
CA LEU A 96 16.30 6.45 0.68
C LEU A 96 16.34 5.09 1.39
N THR A 97 16.84 5.08 2.62
CA THR A 97 16.82 3.93 3.51
C THR A 97 16.06 4.24 4.79
N PHE A 98 15.62 3.19 5.48
CA PHE A 98 15.09 3.32 6.83
C PHE A 98 16.25 3.55 7.82
N PRO A 99 16.02 4.32 8.91
CA PRO A 99 17.02 4.46 9.97
C PRO A 99 17.36 3.10 10.58
N LYS A 100 18.66 2.85 10.80
CA LYS A 100 19.20 1.57 11.30
C LYS A 100 18.51 1.04 12.57
N TYR A 101 18.14 1.91 13.49
CA TYR A 101 17.53 1.55 14.77
C TYR A 101 16.01 1.69 14.81
N LEU A 102 15.38 2.11 13.70
CA LEU A 102 13.92 2.13 13.62
C LEU A 102 13.42 0.68 13.50
N PRO A 103 12.54 0.19 14.39
CA PRO A 103 11.92 -1.11 14.22
C PRO A 103 11.09 -1.17 12.94
N LEU A 104 11.33 -2.20 12.11
CA LEU A 104 10.67 -2.41 10.83
C LEU A 104 9.99 -3.78 10.84
N LEU A 105 8.66 -3.78 10.70
CA LEU A 105 7.88 -5.00 10.51
C LEU A 105 7.16 -4.93 9.16
N LEU A 106 7.51 -5.82 8.24
CA LEU A 106 6.95 -5.85 6.89
C LEU A 106 6.15 -7.14 6.71
N PHE A 107 4.84 -7.02 6.51
CA PHE A 107 3.98 -8.12 6.08
C PHE A 107 3.97 -8.16 4.55
N VAL A 108 4.22 -9.33 3.96
CA VAL A 108 4.41 -9.48 2.51
C VAL A 108 3.55 -10.62 2.00
N GLN A 109 2.86 -10.42 0.87
CA GLN A 109 2.13 -11.48 0.20
C GLN A 109 3.10 -12.60 -0.21
N ALA A 110 2.81 -13.84 0.20
CA ALA A 110 3.69 -14.97 -0.04
C ALA A 110 3.83 -15.33 -1.54
N ASN A 111 2.76 -15.18 -2.31
CA ASN A 111 2.67 -15.57 -3.71
C ASN A 111 2.25 -14.38 -4.57
N ASP A 112 3.12 -13.38 -4.73
CA ASP A 112 2.90 -12.28 -5.67
C ASP A 112 3.33 -12.71 -7.09
N GLU A 113 2.36 -12.85 -7.99
CA GLU A 113 2.58 -13.20 -9.41
C GLU A 113 2.83 -11.96 -10.29
N GLY A 114 2.53 -10.75 -9.77
CA GLY A 114 2.64 -9.49 -10.51
C GLY A 114 4.05 -8.89 -10.47
N VAL A 115 4.82 -9.15 -9.41
CA VAL A 115 6.18 -8.62 -9.23
C VAL A 115 7.15 -9.75 -8.89
N ALA A 116 8.02 -10.09 -9.84
CA ALA A 116 9.09 -11.05 -9.62
C ALA A 116 10.02 -10.58 -8.49
N GLY A 117 10.27 -11.46 -7.52
CA GLY A 117 11.17 -11.17 -6.40
C GLY A 117 10.57 -10.26 -5.32
N TRP A 118 9.24 -10.25 -5.17
CA TRP A 118 8.55 -9.40 -4.19
C TRP A 118 9.06 -9.55 -2.75
N ILE A 119 9.25 -10.79 -2.28
CA ILE A 119 9.82 -11.07 -0.96
C ILE A 119 11.27 -10.55 -0.85
N PRO A 120 12.21 -10.92 -1.75
CA PRO A 120 13.55 -10.35 -1.76
C PRO A 120 13.62 -8.81 -1.76
N LEU A 121 12.70 -8.14 -2.45
CA LEU A 121 12.62 -6.67 -2.44
C LEU A 121 12.34 -6.12 -1.04
N HIS A 122 11.43 -6.74 -0.30
CA HIS A 122 11.10 -6.38 1.09
C HIS A 122 12.23 -6.74 2.07
N GLU A 123 12.86 -7.91 1.90
CA GLU A 123 14.04 -8.28 2.69
C GLU A 123 15.18 -7.25 2.49
N GLY A 124 15.33 -6.74 1.26
CA GLY A 124 16.27 -5.67 0.94
C GLY A 124 16.02 -4.36 1.70
N GLN A 125 14.76 -4.05 2.06
CA GLN A 125 14.43 -2.84 2.83
C GLN A 125 14.88 -2.93 4.29
N ILE A 126 14.94 -4.14 4.84
CA ILE A 126 15.31 -4.38 6.25
C ILE A 126 16.78 -4.79 6.44
N LYS A 127 17.55 -4.93 5.35
CA LYS A 127 18.92 -5.47 5.38
C LYS A 127 19.87 -4.77 6.37
N ASP A 128 19.69 -3.46 6.56
CA ASP A 128 20.53 -2.62 7.42
C ASP A 128 19.86 -2.32 8.79
N SER A 129 18.68 -2.88 9.04
CA SER A 129 17.93 -2.67 10.29
C SER A 129 18.42 -3.60 11.39
N VAL A 130 18.55 -3.07 12.60
CA VAL A 130 18.83 -3.86 13.82
C VAL A 130 17.58 -4.64 14.26
N HIS A 131 16.40 -4.09 13.97
CA HIS A 131 15.11 -4.62 14.39
C HIS A 131 14.18 -4.77 13.18
N GLY A 132 14.67 -5.46 12.15
CA GLY A 132 13.93 -5.73 10.92
C GLY A 132 13.32 -7.12 10.90
N LYS A 133 12.04 -7.24 10.54
CA LYS A 133 11.35 -8.51 10.39
C LYS A 133 10.42 -8.49 9.18
N VAL A 134 10.57 -9.48 8.30
CA VAL A 134 9.61 -9.78 7.23
C VAL A 134 8.73 -10.95 7.69
N VAL A 135 7.42 -10.84 7.50
CA VAL A 135 6.44 -11.90 7.77
C VAL A 135 5.67 -12.14 6.47
N THR A 136 5.85 -13.32 5.88
CA THR A 136 5.10 -13.72 4.69
C THR A 136 3.72 -14.23 5.08
N MET A 137 2.71 -13.88 4.29
CA MET A 137 1.31 -14.26 4.55
C MET A 137 0.62 -14.72 3.27
N ASP A 138 -0.14 -15.81 3.36
CA ASP A 138 -1.01 -16.25 2.26
C ASP A 138 -2.25 -15.37 2.17
N GLY A 139 -2.45 -14.70 1.05
CA GLY A 139 -3.59 -13.82 0.80
C GLY A 139 -3.47 -13.04 -0.49
N SER A 140 -4.39 -12.10 -0.71
CA SER A 140 -4.26 -11.11 -1.77
C SER A 140 -3.40 -9.93 -1.31
N HIS A 141 -3.09 -9.01 -2.24
CA HIS A 141 -2.38 -7.76 -1.98
C HIS A 141 -2.96 -6.97 -0.80
N TYR A 142 -4.29 -7.01 -0.64
CA TYR A 142 -4.98 -6.41 0.51
C TYR A 142 -4.97 -7.34 1.73
N LEU A 143 -3.78 -7.72 2.21
CA LEU A 143 -3.62 -8.62 3.38
C LEU A 143 -4.46 -8.16 4.59
N HIS A 144 -4.54 -6.85 4.82
CA HIS A 144 -5.32 -6.26 5.91
C HIS A 144 -6.84 -6.49 5.79
N HIS A 145 -7.38 -6.82 4.61
CA HIS A 145 -8.80 -7.15 4.49
C HIS A 145 -9.15 -8.51 5.12
N THR A 146 -8.23 -9.47 5.09
CA THR A 146 -8.51 -10.86 5.50
C THR A 146 -7.67 -11.33 6.69
N LYS A 147 -6.48 -10.74 6.89
CA LYS A 147 -5.50 -11.13 7.91
C LYS A 147 -5.32 -10.12 9.03
N PHE A 148 -6.20 -9.12 9.15
CA PHE A 148 -6.06 -8.04 10.15
C PHE A 148 -5.84 -8.52 11.60
N LYS A 149 -6.45 -9.66 12.00
CA LYS A 149 -6.24 -10.22 13.35
C LYS A 149 -4.82 -10.72 13.55
N GLU A 150 -4.33 -11.49 12.59
CA GLU A 150 -2.97 -12.05 12.59
C GLU A 150 -1.91 -10.96 12.49
N ILE A 151 -2.14 -9.94 11.65
CA ILE A 151 -1.31 -8.73 11.56
C ILE A 151 -1.24 -8.03 12.93
N ALA A 152 -2.40 -7.78 13.56
CA ALA A 152 -2.45 -7.11 14.86
C ALA A 152 -1.75 -7.90 15.97
N GLU A 153 -1.82 -9.23 15.95
CA GLU A 153 -1.09 -10.08 16.88
C GLU A 153 0.43 -10.01 16.65
N ASN A 154 0.88 -10.16 15.41
CA ASN A 154 2.29 -10.05 15.05
C ASN A 154 2.88 -8.68 15.42
N VAL A 155 2.15 -7.59 15.19
CA VAL A 155 2.57 -6.25 15.63
C VAL A 155 2.75 -6.21 17.14
N ARG A 156 1.79 -6.71 17.93
CA ARG A 156 1.91 -6.71 19.40
C ARG A 156 3.08 -7.55 19.91
N LEU A 157 3.36 -8.69 19.27
CA LEU A 157 4.49 -9.54 19.61
C LEU A 157 5.81 -8.85 19.28
N PHE A 158 5.94 -8.34 18.05
CA PHE A 158 7.11 -7.59 17.61
C PHE A 158 7.43 -6.41 18.53
N MET A 159 6.42 -5.60 18.90
CA MET A 159 6.60 -4.46 19.81
C MET A 159 7.02 -4.84 21.24
N LYS A 160 6.87 -6.11 21.66
CA LYS A 160 7.41 -6.60 22.93
C LYS A 160 8.88 -7.01 22.81
N GLU A 161 9.31 -7.45 21.63
CA GLU A 161 10.68 -7.89 21.33
C GLU A 161 11.64 -6.72 21.11
N VAL A 162 11.17 -5.62 20.50
CA VAL A 162 12.00 -4.47 20.09
C VAL A 162 12.07 -3.35 21.14
N LYS A 163 11.83 -3.67 22.42
CA LYS A 163 11.95 -2.72 23.53
C LYS A 163 13.39 -2.45 23.91
#